data_AF-A0A1S2LXI6-F1
#
_entry.id   AF-A0A1S2LXI6-F1
#
_cell.length_a   1.000
_cell.length_b   1.000
_cell.length_c   1.000
_cell.angle_alpha   90.00
_cell.angle_beta   90.00
_cell.angle_gamma   90.00
#
_symmetry.space_group_name_H-M   'P 1'
#
loop_
_entity.id
_entity.type
_entity.pdbx_description
1 polymer ?
#
loop_
_entity_poly.entity_id
_entity_poly.type
_entity_poly.pdbx_seq_one_letter_code
_entity_poly.pdbx_strand_id
1 'polypeptide(L)'
;MKSLLILFLIIITLSACNNEQQLKMGEEEQLYIGSPTANEILSKNKREDIFLMNEVVYVNAEKIDWVKKADLTLGNAVFEVVRQSNDGEDFTEGTATKLPVGTKIYKTNEKGDIYIAVVDGREIRYLGFREG
;
A
#
# COMPACT_ATOMS: atom_id res chain seq x y z
N MET A 1 -63.44 18.93 -5.39
CA MET A 1 -62.57 17.83 -5.87
C MET A 1 -61.50 18.38 -6.82
N LYS A 2 -60.58 19.23 -6.34
CA LYS A 2 -59.52 19.84 -7.16
C LYS A 2 -58.22 20.11 -6.39
N SER A 3 -58.18 19.80 -5.09
CA SER A 3 -57.03 20.10 -4.22
C SER A 3 -56.32 18.86 -3.68
N LEU A 4 -56.65 17.67 -4.19
CA LEU A 4 -56.01 16.40 -3.78
C LEU A 4 -55.34 15.70 -4.98
N LEU A 5 -54.80 16.48 -5.93
CA LEU A 5 -54.09 15.97 -7.10
C LEU A 5 -52.73 16.66 -7.34
N ILE A 6 -52.24 17.46 -6.38
CA ILE A 6 -50.95 18.16 -6.47
C ILE A 6 -49.92 17.65 -5.44
N LEU A 7 -50.28 16.66 -4.59
CA LEU A 7 -49.34 16.07 -3.61
C LEU A 7 -48.76 14.71 -4.04
N PHE A 8 -48.79 14.38 -5.34
CA PHE A 8 -48.22 13.12 -5.85
C PHE A 8 -47.08 13.31 -6.86
N LEU A 9 -46.65 14.56 -7.11
CA LEU A 9 -45.66 14.88 -8.15
C LEU A 9 -44.27 15.28 -7.62
N ILE A 10 -43.94 14.99 -6.35
CA ILE A 10 -42.66 15.39 -5.72
C ILE A 10 -41.79 14.19 -5.30
N ILE A 11 -42.20 12.94 -5.56
CA ILE A 11 -41.46 11.73 -5.07
C ILE A 11 -40.62 11.06 -6.18
N ILE A 12 -40.19 11.78 -7.22
CA ILE A 12 -39.37 11.17 -8.29
C ILE A 12 -38.07 11.94 -8.52
N THR A 13 -37.33 12.24 -7.45
CA THR A 13 -35.91 12.54 -7.55
C THR A 13 -35.14 11.78 -6.47
N LEU A 14 -33.98 11.26 -6.87
CA LEU A 14 -33.00 10.46 -6.11
C LEU A 14 -33.18 8.94 -6.14
N SER A 15 -33.14 8.35 -7.34
CA SER A 15 -32.48 7.06 -7.51
C SER A 15 -31.07 7.32 -8.02
N ALA A 16 -30.12 7.46 -7.10
CA ALA A 16 -28.70 7.39 -7.40
C ALA A 16 -28.40 5.98 -7.91
N CYS A 17 -27.65 5.88 -9.00
CA CYS A 17 -27.09 4.62 -9.46
C CYS A 17 -26.14 4.08 -8.38
N ASN A 18 -26.58 3.12 -7.58
CA ASN A 18 -25.65 2.30 -6.81
C ASN A 18 -25.13 1.20 -7.73
N ASN A 19 -23.87 1.33 -8.14
CA ASN A 19 -23.12 0.27 -8.79
C ASN A 19 -22.74 -0.74 -7.70
N GLU A 20 -23.49 -1.84 -7.58
CA GLU A 20 -23.16 -2.94 -6.67
C GLU A 20 -21.91 -3.67 -7.18
N GLN A 21 -20.73 -3.32 -6.65
CA GLN A 21 -19.60 -4.23 -6.67
C GLN A 21 -19.66 -5.13 -5.44
N GLN A 22 -20.07 -6.37 -5.65
CA GLN A 22 -20.02 -7.44 -4.66
C GLN A 22 -18.55 -7.76 -4.32
N LEU A 23 -18.01 -7.12 -3.28
CA LEU A 23 -16.74 -7.51 -2.66
C LEU A 23 -17.03 -8.57 -1.60
N LYS A 24 -16.49 -9.78 -1.82
CA LYS A 24 -16.54 -10.88 -0.87
C LYS A 24 -15.67 -10.52 0.35
N MET A 25 -16.32 -10.27 1.48
CA MET A 25 -15.66 -10.12 2.78
C MET A 25 -15.21 -11.48 3.31
N GLY A 26 -13.91 -11.63 3.51
CA GLY A 26 -13.29 -12.59 4.43
C GLY A 26 -12.18 -11.86 5.19
N GLU A 27 -12.44 -11.63 6.48
CA GLU A 27 -11.52 -11.19 7.56
C GLU A 27 -10.83 -9.81 7.45
N GLU A 28 -11.15 -8.95 8.44
CA GLU A 28 -10.63 -7.60 8.76
C GLU A 28 -10.67 -6.53 7.64
N GLU A 29 -11.62 -5.59 7.74
CA GLU A 29 -11.72 -4.40 6.88
C GLU A 29 -10.50 -3.47 7.05
N GLN A 30 -9.40 -3.78 6.34
CA GLN A 30 -8.47 -2.75 5.92
C GLN A 30 -9.01 -2.15 4.62
N LEU A 31 -9.27 -0.85 4.64
CA LEU A 31 -9.64 -0.08 3.46
C LEU A 31 -8.58 -0.33 2.36
N TYR A 32 -8.92 -1.13 1.34
CA TYR A 32 -8.02 -1.40 0.23
C TYR A 32 -7.91 -0.16 -0.64
N ILE A 33 -6.99 0.70 -0.27
CA ILE A 33 -6.41 1.75 -1.09
C ILE A 33 -5.39 1.04 -1.98
N GLY A 34 -5.62 1.00 -3.31
CA GLY A 34 -4.76 0.26 -4.24
C GLY A 34 -3.29 0.68 -4.12
N SER A 35 -2.35 -0.27 -4.17
CA SER A 35 -0.91 0.06 -4.32
C SER A 35 -0.58 0.11 -5.81
N PRO A 36 0.24 1.06 -6.29
CA PRO A 36 0.79 0.95 -7.64
C PRO A 36 1.63 -0.31 -7.73
N THR A 37 1.74 -0.85 -8.93
CA THR A 37 2.61 -1.98 -9.24
C THR A 37 4.08 -1.55 -9.27
N ALA A 38 4.97 -2.52 -9.05
CA ALA A 38 6.41 -2.28 -9.22
C ALA A 38 6.74 -1.82 -10.66
N ASN A 39 6.03 -2.35 -11.67
CA ASN A 39 6.20 -1.93 -13.06
C ASN A 39 5.88 -0.44 -13.25
N GLU A 40 4.79 0.06 -12.67
CA GLU A 40 4.43 1.48 -12.76
C GLU A 40 5.45 2.39 -12.08
N ILE A 41 5.95 2.00 -10.90
CA ILE A 41 6.99 2.75 -10.18
C ILE A 41 8.30 2.75 -10.99
N LEU A 42 8.77 1.57 -11.42
CA LEU A 42 10.05 1.43 -12.12
C LEU A 42 10.02 1.97 -13.55
N SER A 43 8.86 2.05 -14.18
CA SER A 43 8.69 2.73 -15.48
C SER A 43 8.91 4.25 -15.36
N LYS A 44 8.57 4.86 -14.22
CA LYS A 44 8.84 6.28 -13.93
C LYS A 44 10.29 6.50 -13.48
N ASN A 45 10.80 5.61 -12.61
CA ASN A 45 12.17 5.67 -12.13
C ASN A 45 12.78 4.27 -11.98
N LYS A 46 13.59 3.86 -12.97
CA LYS A 46 14.28 2.54 -12.97
C LYS A 46 15.27 2.35 -11.82
N ARG A 47 15.62 3.42 -11.08
CA ARG A 47 16.54 3.35 -9.94
C ARG A 47 15.82 3.39 -8.59
N GLU A 48 14.50 3.28 -8.57
CA GLU A 48 13.75 3.28 -7.31
C GLU A 48 14.14 2.07 -6.45
N ASP A 49 14.25 2.31 -5.14
CA ASP A 49 14.54 1.26 -4.17
C ASP A 49 13.22 0.78 -3.57
N ILE A 50 12.76 -0.38 -4.02
CA ILE A 50 11.46 -0.92 -3.67
C ILE A 50 11.53 -2.41 -3.34
N PHE A 51 10.54 -2.87 -2.58
CA PHE A 51 10.23 -4.30 -2.45
C PHE A 51 8.72 -4.53 -2.47
N LEU A 52 8.29 -5.75 -2.83
CA LEU A 52 6.90 -6.18 -2.79
C LEU A 52 6.67 -7.10 -1.60
N MET A 53 5.71 -6.73 -0.74
CA MET A 53 5.28 -7.54 0.40
C MET A 53 3.77 -7.40 0.58
N ASN A 54 3.07 -8.51 0.75
CA ASN A 54 1.61 -8.58 0.93
C ASN A 54 0.86 -7.73 -0.10
N GLU A 55 1.24 -7.87 -1.38
CA GLU A 55 0.64 -7.13 -2.51
C GLU A 55 0.85 -5.60 -2.49
N VAL A 56 1.66 -5.09 -1.55
CA VAL A 56 1.97 -3.67 -1.41
C VAL A 56 3.42 -3.41 -1.80
N VAL A 57 3.64 -2.40 -2.65
CA VAL A 57 4.99 -1.95 -2.97
C VAL A 57 5.46 -0.98 -1.89
N TYR A 58 6.56 -1.32 -1.25
CA TYR A 58 7.22 -0.50 -0.26
C TYR A 58 8.38 0.26 -0.90
N VAL A 59 8.42 1.58 -0.73
CA VAL A 59 9.45 2.46 -1.30
C VAL A 59 10.42 2.95 -0.22
N ASN A 60 11.71 3.04 -0.55
CA ASN A 60 12.71 3.61 0.36
C ASN A 60 12.31 5.04 0.73
N ALA A 61 12.23 5.28 2.04
CA ALA A 61 11.69 6.50 2.61
C ALA A 61 12.77 7.38 3.28
N GLU A 62 14.06 7.15 3.01
CA GLU A 62 15.16 7.95 3.61
C GLU A 62 15.11 9.43 3.21
N LYS A 63 14.44 9.74 2.10
CA LYS A 63 14.21 11.12 1.61
C LYS A 63 12.86 11.69 2.02
N ILE A 64 12.04 10.94 2.75
CA ILE A 64 10.72 11.38 3.23
C ILE A 64 10.89 11.89 4.66
N ASP A 65 10.86 13.22 4.80
CA ASP A 65 11.21 13.93 6.04
C ASP A 65 10.45 13.43 7.28
N TRP A 66 9.14 13.20 7.16
CA TRP A 66 8.31 12.78 8.29
C TRP A 66 8.58 11.31 8.67
N VAL A 67 8.90 10.43 7.71
CA VAL A 67 9.29 9.04 7.97
C VAL A 67 10.66 9.00 8.65
N LYS A 68 11.60 9.83 8.21
CA LYS A 68 12.94 9.92 8.79
C LYS A 68 12.92 10.46 10.22
N LYS A 69 12.04 11.42 10.52
CA LYS A 69 11.92 12.06 11.84
C LYS A 69 11.00 11.30 12.81
N ALA A 70 10.26 10.30 12.32
CA ALA A 70 9.41 9.48 13.17
C ALA A 70 10.25 8.76 14.24
N ASP A 71 9.78 8.82 15.47
CA ASP A 71 10.32 8.02 16.57
C ASP A 71 9.70 6.63 16.48
N LEU A 72 10.51 5.66 16.05
CA LEU A 72 10.06 4.30 15.72
C LEU A 72 10.90 3.30 16.49
N THR A 73 10.24 2.33 17.08
CA THR A 73 10.87 1.23 17.78
C THR A 73 10.88 0.00 16.87
N LEU A 74 12.07 -0.57 16.65
CA LEU A 74 12.20 -1.81 15.90
C LEU A 74 11.43 -2.95 16.59
N GLY A 75 10.53 -3.59 15.84
CA GLY A 75 9.74 -4.72 16.30
C GLY A 75 10.29 -6.06 15.80
N ASN A 76 9.39 -7.01 15.58
CA ASN A 76 9.75 -8.35 15.09
C ASN A 76 10.05 -8.34 13.59
N ALA A 77 10.94 -9.24 13.15
CA ALA A 77 11.05 -9.59 11.75
C ALA A 77 9.73 -10.25 11.29
N VAL A 78 9.20 -9.80 10.17
CA VAL A 78 7.92 -10.27 9.62
C VAL A 78 8.04 -10.78 8.19
N PHE A 79 9.17 -10.49 7.54
CA PHE A 79 9.37 -10.81 6.14
C PHE A 79 10.86 -10.93 5.79
N GLU A 80 11.16 -11.54 4.65
CA GLU A 80 12.51 -11.72 4.14
C GLU A 80 12.53 -11.53 2.62
N VAL A 81 13.52 -10.80 2.11
CA VAL A 81 13.75 -10.66 0.68
C VAL A 81 14.27 -11.98 0.12
N VAL A 82 13.53 -12.59 -0.80
CA VAL A 82 13.90 -13.89 -1.39
C VAL A 82 14.48 -13.77 -2.79
N ARG A 83 14.29 -12.62 -3.46
CA ARG A 83 14.74 -12.41 -4.83
C ARG A 83 15.08 -10.94 -5.12
N GLN A 84 15.99 -10.72 -6.05
CA GLN A 84 16.23 -9.40 -6.63
C GLN A 84 15.81 -9.34 -8.10
N SER A 85 15.19 -8.23 -8.50
CA SER A 85 14.90 -7.91 -9.90
C SER A 85 14.89 -6.40 -10.10
N ASN A 86 15.33 -5.93 -11.27
CA ASN A 86 15.14 -4.55 -11.73
C ASN A 86 14.05 -4.44 -12.82
N ASP A 87 13.51 -5.57 -13.27
CA ASP A 87 12.35 -5.60 -14.13
C ASP A 87 11.09 -5.63 -13.28
N GLY A 88 10.24 -4.62 -13.45
CA GLY A 88 9.01 -4.46 -12.67
C GLY A 88 7.90 -5.43 -13.05
N GLU A 89 7.91 -5.98 -14.28
CA GLU A 89 6.96 -7.02 -14.69
C GLU A 89 7.26 -8.36 -14.01
N ASP A 90 8.52 -8.57 -13.64
CA ASP A 90 8.95 -9.77 -12.93
C ASP A 90 8.60 -9.73 -11.44
N PHE A 91 8.14 -8.61 -10.86
CA PHE A 91 7.97 -8.51 -9.40
C PHE A 91 6.93 -9.49 -8.87
N THR A 92 7.36 -10.29 -7.89
CA THR A 92 6.52 -11.20 -7.10
C THR A 92 6.81 -10.97 -5.62
N GLU A 93 5.99 -11.56 -4.74
CA GLU A 93 6.18 -11.50 -3.29
C GLU A 93 7.65 -11.77 -2.91
N GLY A 94 8.25 -10.89 -2.10
CA GLY A 94 9.64 -11.03 -1.65
C GLY A 94 10.70 -10.53 -2.63
N THR A 95 10.30 -9.90 -3.73
CA THR A 95 11.23 -9.28 -4.69
C THR A 95 11.61 -7.87 -4.25
N ALA A 96 12.90 -7.54 -4.31
CA ALA A 96 13.41 -6.18 -4.12
C ALA A 96 14.31 -5.72 -5.28
N THR A 97 14.42 -4.41 -5.52
CA THR A 97 15.39 -3.89 -6.50
C THR A 97 16.81 -3.83 -5.95
N LYS A 98 16.97 -3.41 -4.68
CA LYS A 98 18.30 -3.13 -4.09
C LYS A 98 18.62 -3.93 -2.83
N LEU A 99 17.62 -4.26 -2.01
CA LEU A 99 17.85 -5.05 -0.79
C LEU A 99 18.42 -6.42 -1.16
N PRO A 100 19.55 -6.85 -0.56
CA PRO A 100 20.11 -8.18 -0.80
C PRO A 100 19.13 -9.30 -0.44
N VAL A 101 19.22 -10.43 -1.14
CA VAL A 101 18.52 -11.66 -0.73
C VAL A 101 18.94 -12.07 0.69
N GLY A 102 17.97 -12.48 1.51
CA GLY A 102 18.14 -12.77 2.93
C GLY A 102 17.98 -11.56 3.84
N THR A 103 17.76 -10.35 3.29
CA THR A 103 17.48 -9.16 4.09
C THR A 103 16.15 -9.34 4.83
N LYS A 104 16.19 -9.25 6.16
CA LYS A 104 14.98 -9.28 6.99
C LYS A 104 14.32 -7.90 7.03
N ILE A 105 12.99 -7.91 6.92
CA ILE A 105 12.14 -6.74 7.08
C ILE A 105 11.41 -6.85 8.41
N TYR A 106 11.46 -5.77 9.17
CA TYR A 106 10.93 -5.66 10.52
C TYR A 106 9.76 -4.70 10.51
N LYS A 107 8.70 -5.06 11.22
CA LYS A 107 7.65 -4.11 11.55
C LYS A 107 8.12 -3.15 12.64
N THR A 108 7.49 -2.00 12.74
CA THR A 108 7.60 -1.11 13.90
C THR A 108 6.61 -1.50 14.99
N ASN A 109 6.87 -1.14 16.24
CA ASN A 109 5.88 -1.30 17.31
C ASN A 109 4.76 -0.27 17.21
N GLU A 110 5.05 0.87 16.59
CA GLU A 110 4.12 1.94 16.29
C GLU A 110 3.20 1.53 15.13
N LYS A 111 1.95 1.99 15.17
CA LYS A 111 0.99 1.77 14.09
C LYS A 111 1.38 2.61 12.87
N GLY A 112 1.37 1.98 11.71
CA GLY A 112 1.64 2.66 10.44
C GLY A 112 2.06 1.68 9.35
N ASP A 113 2.42 2.21 8.19
CA ASP A 113 2.89 1.42 7.04
C ASP A 113 4.39 1.64 6.81
N ILE A 114 5.14 1.88 7.89
CA ILE A 114 6.60 2.01 7.86
C ILE A 114 7.22 0.69 8.31
N TYR A 115 8.13 0.17 7.48
CA TYR A 115 8.91 -1.03 7.77
C TYR A 115 10.40 -0.71 7.73
N ILE A 116 11.19 -1.51 8.44
CA ILE A 116 12.63 -1.30 8.57
C ILE A 116 13.36 -2.52 8.02
N ALA A 117 14.23 -2.31 7.04
CA ALA A 117 15.22 -3.29 6.62
C ALA A 117 16.54 -3.02 7.38
N VAL A 118 17.23 -4.07 7.81
CA VAL A 118 18.56 -3.95 8.43
C VAL A 118 19.60 -4.53 7.49
N VAL A 119 20.48 -3.68 6.94
CA VAL A 119 21.54 -4.07 6.00
C VAL A 119 22.87 -3.56 6.55
N ASP A 120 23.82 -4.47 6.77
CA ASP A 120 25.14 -4.16 7.33
C ASP A 120 25.08 -3.35 8.64
N GLY A 121 24.11 -3.67 9.50
CA GLY A 121 23.88 -2.97 10.77
C GLY A 121 23.26 -1.58 10.64
N ARG A 122 22.82 -1.17 9.44
CA ARG A 122 22.11 0.09 9.20
C ARG A 122 20.63 -0.16 8.97
N GLU A 123 19.80 0.65 9.63
CA GLU A 123 18.36 0.66 9.41
C GLU A 123 18.00 1.51 8.19
N ILE A 124 17.24 0.93 7.27
CA ILE A 124 16.70 1.60 6.09
C ILE A 124 15.17 1.54 6.21
N ARG A 125 14.53 2.71 6.22
CA ARG A 125 13.07 2.82 6.39
C ARG A 125 12.39 2.77 5.03
N TYR A 126 11.29 2.03 4.96
CA TYR A 126 10.44 1.91 3.79
C TYR A 126 9.01 2.26 4.14
N LEU A 127 8.29 2.88 3.21
CA LEU A 127 6.88 3.26 3.37
C LEU A 127 6.04 2.51 2.34
N GLY A 128 4.93 1.91 2.77
CA GLY A 128 3.97 1.27 1.87
C GLY A 128 3.31 2.32 0.97
N PHE A 129 3.37 2.10 -0.35
CA PHE A 129 2.77 3.00 -1.32
C PHE A 129 1.28 2.68 -1.47
N ARG A 130 0.41 3.64 -1.14
CA ARG A 130 -1.05 3.50 -1.24
C ARG A 130 -1.60 4.66 -2.07
N GLU A 131 -2.37 4.37 -3.11
CA GLU A 131 -3.06 5.35 -3.98
C GLU A 131 -4.42 5.74 -3.39
N GLY A 132 -4.43 6.81 -2.59
CA GLY A 132 -5.65 7.39 -2.00
C GLY A 132 -6.63 7.98 -3.00
#